data_AF-A0A812QLM6-F1
#
_entry.id   AF-A0A812QLM6-F1
#
_cell.length_a   1.000
_cell.length_b   1.000
_cell.length_c   1.000
_cell.angle_alpha   90.00
_cell.angle_beta   90.00
_cell.angle_gamma   90.00
#
_symmetry.space_group_name_H-M   'P 1'
#
loop_
_entity.id
_entity.type
_entity.pdbx_description
1 polymer ?
#
loop_
_entity_poly.entity_id
_entity_poly.type
_entity_poly.pdbx_seq_one_letter_code
_entity_poly.pdbx_strand_id
1 'polypeptide(L)'
;MAGGQSEEPCDRTWQVNAESGTLQGWGAITLPATSEPANLLGQTETQNVQYDAAKTSLRDDLCDVADPSKLQALLCDNAALFEVCQRAVAIAGETLSEAPSQLANVEMLQVALNHICQHCDIDLLEKEEADELWDGPMDLGVFYQFAREYFSSLCRVLTMDISLIQNE
;
A
#
# COMPACT_ATOMS: atom_id res chain seq x y z
N MET A 1 -44.28 4.33 33.16
CA MET A 1 -44.01 3.89 31.79
C MET A 1 -43.23 5.01 31.10
N ALA A 2 -42.04 4.66 30.56
CA ALA A 2 -41.09 5.42 29.73
C ALA A 2 -40.66 6.82 30.25
N GLY A 3 -39.41 7.12 30.62
CA GLY A 3 -38.12 6.54 30.21
C GLY A 3 -37.40 7.54 29.28
N GLY A 4 -36.84 8.61 29.84
CA GLY A 4 -36.09 9.63 29.11
C GLY A 4 -34.70 9.14 28.72
N GLN A 5 -34.35 9.25 27.45
CA GLN A 5 -33.00 9.05 26.95
C GLN A 5 -32.19 10.32 27.21
N SER A 6 -31.23 10.24 28.14
CA SER A 6 -30.13 11.20 28.23
C SER A 6 -29.10 10.82 27.16
N GLU A 7 -28.89 11.74 26.21
CA GLU A 7 -27.75 11.72 25.32
C GLU A 7 -26.48 11.95 26.16
N GLU A 8 -25.67 10.91 26.31
CA GLU A 8 -24.33 11.02 26.87
C GLU A 8 -23.41 11.72 25.85
N PRO A 9 -22.65 12.74 26.25
CA PRO A 9 -21.63 13.33 25.38
C PRO A 9 -20.50 12.32 25.18
N CYS A 10 -20.13 12.08 23.91
CA CYS A 10 -18.94 11.33 23.51
C CYS A 10 -17.66 12.05 23.96
N ASP A 11 -17.31 11.96 25.25
CA ASP A 11 -16.02 12.41 25.76
C ASP A 11 -14.95 11.37 25.38
N ARG A 12 -14.43 11.52 24.15
CA ARG A 12 -13.36 10.70 23.57
C ARG A 12 -12.00 11.33 23.89
N THR A 13 -11.60 11.27 25.15
CA THR A 13 -10.28 11.74 25.58
C THR A 13 -9.30 10.58 25.77
N TRP A 14 -8.16 10.66 25.09
CA TRP A 14 -7.03 9.75 25.28
C TRP A 14 -6.41 9.98 26.66
N GLN A 15 -6.21 8.91 27.40
CA GLN A 15 -5.52 8.97 28.69
C GLN A 15 -4.15 8.32 28.58
N VAL A 16 -3.11 9.09 28.91
CA VAL A 16 -1.73 8.61 29.01
C VAL A 16 -1.38 8.52 30.49
N ASN A 17 -1.07 7.32 30.97
CA ASN A 17 -0.49 7.17 32.31
C ASN A 17 1.05 7.23 32.18
N ALA A 18 1.64 8.34 32.63
CA ALA A 18 3.09 8.56 32.58
C ALA A 18 3.87 7.72 33.59
N GLU A 19 3.19 7.18 34.60
CA GLU A 19 3.75 6.39 35.70
C GLU A 19 4.02 4.94 35.24
N SER A 20 3.13 4.41 34.41
CA SER A 20 3.20 3.05 33.86
C SER A 20 3.62 2.99 32.40
N GLY A 21 3.83 4.14 31.75
CA GLY A 21 4.18 4.23 30.33
C GLY A 21 3.14 3.61 29.40
N THR A 22 1.88 3.54 29.83
CA THR A 22 0.83 2.80 29.13
C THR A 22 -0.20 3.75 28.53
N LEU A 23 -0.49 3.57 27.24
CA LEU A 23 -1.59 4.21 26.53
C LEU A 23 -2.80 3.26 26.58
N GLN A 24 -3.89 3.68 27.22
CA GLN A 24 -5.17 2.96 27.15
C GLN A 24 -6.10 3.66 26.17
N GLY A 25 -6.44 2.93 25.11
CA GLY A 25 -7.46 3.25 24.11
C GLY A 25 -8.11 1.94 23.65
N TRP A 26 -9.24 2.03 22.94
CA TRP A 26 -9.96 0.84 22.49
C TRP A 26 -9.15 0.10 21.43
N GLY A 27 -8.50 -0.98 21.88
CA GLY A 27 -7.63 -1.86 21.11
C GLY A 27 -6.69 -2.60 22.06
N ALA A 28 -7.24 -3.40 22.98
CA ALA A 28 -6.46 -4.17 23.93
C ALA A 28 -5.63 -5.24 23.20
N ILE A 29 -4.36 -4.94 22.90
CA ILE A 29 -3.39 -5.96 22.51
C ILE A 29 -2.81 -6.53 23.81
N THR A 30 -3.28 -7.72 24.19
CA THR A 30 -2.68 -8.47 25.29
C THR A 30 -1.46 -9.22 24.75
N LEU A 31 -0.26 -8.74 25.04
CA LEU A 31 0.98 -9.48 24.80
C LEU A 31 1.26 -10.41 26.00
N PRO A 32 1.39 -11.73 25.82
CA PRO A 32 1.93 -12.59 26.86
C PRO A 32 3.46 -12.47 26.90
N ALA A 33 3.97 -11.97 28.01
CA ALA A 33 5.40 -12.08 28.35
C ALA A 33 5.66 -13.46 28.96
N THR A 34 6.56 -14.26 28.39
CA THR A 34 7.24 -15.38 29.09
C THR A 34 8.54 -15.75 28.34
N SER A 35 9.66 -15.29 28.91
CA SER A 35 10.97 -15.93 29.08
C SER A 35 11.47 -17.00 28.07
N GLU A 36 12.54 -16.62 27.34
CA GLU A 36 13.91 -17.21 27.25
C GLU A 36 14.18 -18.74 27.09
N PRO A 37 15.38 -19.13 26.56
CA PRO A 37 15.48 -20.03 25.41
C PRO A 37 16.01 -21.44 25.73
N ALA A 38 15.58 -22.44 24.96
CA ALA A 38 16.30 -23.70 24.76
C ALA A 38 15.83 -24.47 23.51
N ASN A 39 16.70 -24.51 22.51
CA ASN A 39 17.18 -25.72 21.81
C ASN A 39 16.21 -26.92 21.70
N LEU A 40 15.78 -27.27 20.47
CA LEU A 40 15.95 -28.62 19.87
C LEU A 40 15.23 -28.74 18.53
N LEU A 41 16.04 -28.94 17.48
CA LEU A 41 15.86 -29.91 16.38
C LEU A 41 14.52 -30.67 16.35
N GLY A 42 13.72 -30.42 15.31
CA GLY A 42 12.53 -31.20 14.99
C GLY A 42 12.00 -30.84 13.61
N GLN A 43 12.19 -31.75 12.66
CA GLN A 43 11.74 -31.68 11.28
C GLN A 43 10.23 -31.46 11.16
N THR A 44 9.81 -30.53 10.30
CA THR A 44 8.59 -30.62 9.48
C THR A 44 8.88 -29.84 8.20
N GLU A 45 9.20 -30.52 7.11
CA GLU A 45 8.24 -30.98 6.11
C GLU A 45 7.81 -29.84 5.16
N THR A 46 8.31 -29.98 3.94
CA THR A 46 8.05 -29.24 2.71
C THR A 46 6.63 -28.68 2.55
N GLN A 47 6.51 -27.38 2.30
CA GLN A 47 5.56 -26.85 1.32
C GLN A 47 6.30 -26.04 0.27
N ASN A 48 6.63 -26.76 -0.79
CA ASN A 48 7.04 -26.27 -2.07
C ASN A 48 5.86 -25.50 -2.66
N VAL A 49 5.75 -24.20 -2.36
CA VAL A 49 4.79 -23.33 -3.06
C VAL A 49 5.44 -22.94 -4.38
N GLN A 50 5.27 -23.84 -5.34
CA GLN A 50 5.49 -23.60 -6.74
C GLN A 50 4.44 -22.58 -7.18
N TYR A 51 4.78 -21.29 -7.08
CA TYR A 51 4.06 -20.27 -7.80
C TYR A 51 4.42 -20.43 -9.27
N ASP A 52 3.51 -21.10 -9.96
CA ASP A 52 3.45 -21.16 -11.42
C ASP A 52 3.66 -19.75 -11.96
N ALA A 53 4.69 -19.61 -12.80
CA ALA A 53 4.93 -18.41 -13.60
C ALA A 53 3.78 -18.26 -14.59
N ALA A 54 2.63 -17.77 -14.11
CA ALA A 54 1.46 -17.47 -14.91
C ALA A 54 1.73 -16.17 -15.68
N LYS A 55 2.51 -16.33 -16.76
CA LYS A 55 2.28 -15.77 -18.08
C LYS A 55 0.97 -14.95 -18.20
N THR A 56 1.05 -13.65 -17.95
CA THR A 56 0.15 -12.66 -18.55
C THR A 56 0.80 -12.24 -19.87
N SER A 57 0.64 -13.07 -20.90
CA SER A 57 -0.33 -12.84 -21.96
C SER A 57 -0.07 -11.49 -22.64
N LEU A 58 0.68 -11.54 -23.74
CA LEU A 58 0.72 -10.51 -24.79
C LEU A 58 -0.72 -10.07 -25.10
N ARG A 59 -1.11 -8.90 -24.59
CA ARG A 59 -2.23 -8.11 -25.10
C ARG A 59 -1.61 -7.06 -26.02
N ASP A 60 -1.31 -7.51 -27.23
CA ASP A 60 -1.33 -6.65 -28.41
C ASP A 60 -2.82 -6.45 -28.78
N ASP A 61 -3.15 -5.30 -29.37
CA ASP A 61 -4.48 -4.87 -29.84
C ASP A 61 -5.46 -4.30 -28.81
N LEU A 62 -5.20 -3.05 -28.40
CA LEU A 62 -6.08 -1.87 -28.59
C LEU A 62 -5.36 -0.67 -27.97
N CYS A 63 -5.52 0.54 -28.53
CA CYS A 63 -5.12 1.76 -27.86
C CYS A 63 -5.85 1.86 -26.52
N ASP A 64 -5.23 1.35 -25.46
CA ASP A 64 -5.76 1.30 -24.10
C ASP A 64 -5.59 2.72 -23.52
N VAL A 65 -6.59 3.56 -23.80
CA VAL A 65 -6.73 4.82 -23.07
C VAL A 65 -6.91 4.41 -21.61
N ALA A 66 -5.82 4.49 -20.84
CA ALA A 66 -5.78 4.10 -19.43
C ALA A 66 -7.05 4.58 -18.74
N ASP A 67 -7.92 3.65 -18.31
CA ASP A 67 -9.22 3.99 -17.76
C ASP A 67 -9.01 4.68 -16.39
N PRO A 68 -9.18 6.01 -16.31
CA PRO A 68 -8.85 6.74 -15.08
C PRO A 68 -9.84 6.41 -13.96
N SER A 69 -10.96 5.74 -14.26
CA SER A 69 -11.98 5.39 -13.26
C SER A 69 -11.44 4.38 -12.26
N LYS A 70 -10.58 3.44 -12.69
CA LYS A 70 -9.92 2.49 -11.78
C LYS A 70 -8.96 3.21 -10.83
N LEU A 71 -8.15 4.11 -11.36
CA LEU A 71 -7.23 4.93 -10.57
C LEU A 71 -7.98 5.83 -9.59
N GLN A 72 -9.04 6.48 -10.07
CA GLN A 72 -9.88 7.36 -9.25
C GLN A 72 -10.58 6.58 -8.13
N ALA A 73 -11.12 5.40 -8.42
CA ALA A 73 -11.73 4.53 -7.42
C ALA A 73 -10.72 4.12 -6.33
N LEU A 74 -9.49 3.76 -6.73
CA LEU A 74 -8.42 3.44 -5.80
C LEU A 74 -8.02 4.65 -4.94
N LEU A 75 -7.91 5.84 -5.53
CA LEU A 75 -7.57 7.07 -4.81
C LEU A 75 -8.68 7.56 -3.86
N CYS A 76 -9.94 7.22 -4.14
CA CYS A 76 -11.07 7.50 -3.25
C CYS A 76 -11.07 6.58 -2.02
N ASP A 77 -10.52 5.36 -2.13
CA ASP A 77 -10.41 4.40 -1.05
C ASP A 77 -8.99 4.39 -0.46
N ASN A 78 -8.78 5.26 0.54
CA ASN A 78 -7.48 5.37 1.22
C ASN A 78 -7.01 4.04 1.84
N ALA A 79 -7.93 3.16 2.27
CA ALA A 79 -7.57 1.87 2.84
C ALA A 79 -7.08 0.92 1.75
N ALA A 80 -7.82 0.83 0.64
CA ALA A 80 -7.41 0.03 -0.51
C ALA A 80 -6.07 0.50 -1.09
N LEU A 81 -5.88 1.81 -1.27
CA LEU A 81 -4.60 2.37 -1.72
C LEU A 81 -3.46 1.99 -0.79
N PHE A 82 -3.67 2.10 0.53
CA PHE A 82 -2.65 1.73 1.51
C PHE A 82 -2.30 0.23 1.44
N GLU A 83 -3.29 -0.65 1.30
CA GLU A 83 -3.05 -2.09 1.14
C GLU A 83 -2.28 -2.40 -0.16
N VAL A 84 -2.62 -1.73 -1.26
CA VAL A 84 -1.89 -1.89 -2.53
C VAL A 84 -0.45 -1.40 -2.38
N CYS A 85 -0.22 -0.25 -1.73
CA CYS A 85 1.12 0.26 -1.46
C CYS A 85 1.91 -0.70 -0.57
N GLN A 86 1.30 -1.27 0.48
CA GLN A 86 1.96 -2.24 1.34
C GLN A 86 2.38 -3.49 0.58
N ARG A 87 1.50 -4.02 -0.28
CA ARG A 87 1.83 -5.17 -1.15
C ARG A 87 2.92 -4.82 -2.15
N ALA A 88 2.85 -3.63 -2.74
CA ALA A 88 3.83 -3.15 -3.70
C ALA A 88 5.25 -3.07 -3.09
N VAL A 89 5.36 -2.54 -1.86
CA VAL A 89 6.63 -2.49 -1.11
C VAL A 89 7.10 -3.90 -0.73
N ALA A 90 6.20 -4.79 -0.33
CA ALA A 90 6.53 -6.18 -0.02
C ALA A 90 7.11 -6.90 -1.25
N ILE A 91 6.45 -6.77 -2.42
CA ILE A 91 6.88 -7.38 -3.69
C ILE A 91 8.23 -6.80 -4.14
N ALA A 92 8.39 -5.48 -4.07
CA ALA A 92 9.66 -4.81 -4.35
C ALA A 92 10.80 -5.26 -3.42
N GLY A 93 10.44 -5.89 -2.31
CA GLY A 93 11.36 -6.45 -1.35
C GLY A 93 11.72 -7.91 -1.51
N GLU A 94 10.73 -8.70 -1.87
CA GLU A 94 10.91 -10.12 -2.19
C GLU A 94 11.92 -10.30 -3.32
N THR A 95 11.97 -9.36 -4.27
CA THR A 95 12.99 -9.33 -5.33
C THR A 95 14.42 -9.18 -4.81
N LEU A 96 14.60 -8.63 -3.60
CA LEU A 96 15.91 -8.37 -2.98
C LEU A 96 16.17 -9.23 -1.72
N SER A 97 15.30 -10.22 -1.44
CA SER A 97 15.50 -11.27 -0.43
C SER A 97 15.50 -10.84 1.05
N GLU A 98 14.99 -9.65 1.38
CA GLU A 98 14.69 -9.21 2.74
C GLU A 98 13.29 -8.60 2.77
N ALA A 99 12.49 -8.86 3.81
CA ALA A 99 11.16 -8.26 3.96
C ALA A 99 11.32 -6.75 4.25
N PRO A 100 11.25 -5.85 3.26
CA PRO A 100 11.61 -4.48 3.47
C PRO A 100 10.39 -3.77 4.02
N SER A 101 10.58 -3.13 5.15
CA SER A 101 9.65 -2.12 5.61
C SER A 101 9.84 -0.78 4.86
N GLN A 102 10.85 -0.71 3.98
CA GLN A 102 11.34 0.51 3.35
C GLN A 102 11.83 0.25 1.92
N LEU A 103 11.56 1.19 1.01
CA LEU A 103 12.16 1.22 -0.32
C LEU A 103 13.57 1.82 -0.20
N ALA A 104 14.59 1.05 -0.53
CA ALA A 104 16.00 1.44 -0.34
C ALA A 104 16.67 2.01 -1.60
N ASN A 105 16.09 1.75 -2.78
CA ASN A 105 16.66 2.15 -4.06
C ASN A 105 15.59 2.42 -5.12
N VAL A 106 16.02 3.02 -6.24
CA VAL A 106 15.18 3.36 -7.40
C VAL A 106 14.47 2.13 -7.99
N GLU A 107 15.14 0.98 -8.04
CA GLU A 107 14.57 -0.25 -8.62
C GLU A 107 13.37 -0.75 -7.79
N MET A 108 13.46 -0.67 -6.46
CA MET A 108 12.34 -0.98 -5.57
C MET A 108 11.19 0.00 -5.76
N LEU A 109 11.47 1.30 -5.89
CA LEU A 109 10.44 2.31 -6.17
C LEU A 109 9.74 2.02 -7.50
N GLN A 110 10.50 1.73 -8.55
CA GLN A 110 9.97 1.40 -9.86
C GLN A 110 9.05 0.16 -9.79
N VAL A 111 9.50 -0.93 -9.15
CA VAL A 111 8.69 -2.14 -8.99
C VAL A 111 7.41 -1.85 -8.20
N ALA A 112 7.51 -1.05 -7.13
CA ALA A 112 6.35 -0.71 -6.31
C ALA A 112 5.33 0.17 -7.07
N LEU A 113 5.78 1.19 -7.80
CA LEU A 113 4.91 2.02 -8.63
C LEU A 113 4.30 1.22 -9.78
N ASN A 114 5.09 0.37 -10.45
CA ASN A 114 4.60 -0.48 -11.54
C ASN A 114 3.56 -1.48 -11.06
N HIS A 115 3.67 -1.98 -9.82
CA HIS A 115 2.62 -2.80 -9.23
C HIS A 115 1.28 -2.04 -9.08
N ILE A 116 1.33 -0.77 -8.70
CA ILE A 116 0.14 0.09 -8.63
C ILE A 116 -0.39 0.38 -10.05
N CYS A 117 0.49 0.70 -11.00
CA CYS A 117 0.11 0.94 -12.40
C CYS A 117 -0.59 -0.29 -13.01
N GLN A 118 -0.06 -1.50 -12.78
CA GLN A 118 -0.70 -2.75 -13.22
C GLN A 118 -2.06 -2.98 -12.57
N HIS A 119 -2.22 -2.60 -11.30
CA HIS A 119 -3.51 -2.71 -10.61
C HIS A 119 -4.57 -1.77 -11.21
N CYS A 120 -4.13 -0.61 -11.68
CA CYS A 120 -4.98 0.41 -12.29
C CYS A 120 -5.05 0.35 -13.81
N ASP A 121 -4.32 -0.56 -14.46
CA ASP A 121 -4.26 -0.70 -15.92
C ASP A 121 -3.70 0.57 -16.61
N ILE A 122 -2.65 1.13 -16.01
CA ILE A 122 -1.94 2.33 -16.50
C ILE A 122 -0.56 1.91 -17.03
N ASP A 123 0.00 2.72 -17.93
CA ASP A 123 1.37 2.60 -18.40
C ASP A 123 2.36 2.43 -17.24
N LEU A 124 3.30 1.51 -17.46
CA LEU A 124 4.38 1.21 -16.54
C LEU A 124 5.43 2.31 -16.61
N LEU A 125 5.96 2.70 -15.45
CA LEU A 125 7.09 3.61 -15.38
C LEU A 125 8.37 2.91 -15.83
N GLU A 126 9.08 3.60 -16.71
CA GLU A 126 10.41 3.23 -17.12
C GLU A 126 11.44 3.58 -16.02
N LYS A 127 12.64 3.02 -16.14
CA LYS A 127 13.69 3.22 -15.14
C LYS A 127 14.13 4.69 -15.05
N GLU A 128 14.17 5.38 -16.18
CA GLU A 128 14.56 6.79 -16.28
C GLU A 128 13.56 7.68 -15.54
N GLU A 129 12.26 7.46 -15.73
CA GLU A 129 11.21 8.18 -14.99
C GLU A 129 11.27 7.91 -13.49
N ALA A 130 11.51 6.65 -13.10
CA ALA A 130 11.65 6.29 -11.68
C ALA A 130 12.88 6.94 -11.03
N ASP A 131 13.98 7.12 -11.77
CA ASP A 131 15.21 7.78 -11.29
C ASP A 131 14.97 9.26 -11.03
N GLU A 132 14.19 9.94 -11.89
CA GLU A 132 13.80 11.34 -11.70
C GLU A 132 12.88 11.55 -10.49
N LEU A 133 12.05 10.57 -10.18
CA LEU A 133 11.12 10.61 -9.05
C LEU A 133 11.77 10.23 -7.71
N TRP A 134 12.95 9.62 -7.74
CA TRP A 134 13.62 9.13 -6.54
C TRP A 134 14.42 10.23 -5.83
N ASP A 135 13.99 10.58 -4.61
CA ASP A 135 14.67 11.58 -3.76
C ASP A 135 15.48 10.95 -2.60
N GLY A 136 15.42 9.62 -2.44
CA GLY A 136 16.13 8.88 -1.40
C GLY A 136 15.32 7.75 -0.77
N PRO A 137 15.91 7.01 0.19
CA PRO A 137 15.25 5.91 0.87
C PRO A 137 13.94 6.34 1.55
N MET A 138 12.85 5.59 1.32
CA MET A 138 11.51 5.97 1.78
C MET A 138 10.78 4.83 2.46
N ASP A 139 10.26 5.09 3.66
CA ASP A 139 9.42 4.15 4.39
C ASP A 139 8.01 4.07 3.77
N LEU A 140 7.26 3.01 4.11
CA LEU A 140 5.89 2.80 3.60
C LEU A 140 4.99 4.05 3.76
N GLY A 141 5.11 4.77 4.87
CA GLY A 141 4.32 5.99 5.08
C GLY A 141 4.68 7.13 4.12
N VAL A 142 5.96 7.30 3.81
CA VAL A 142 6.45 8.31 2.84
C VAL A 142 6.05 7.89 1.44
N PHE A 143 6.26 6.62 1.08
CA PHE A 143 5.85 6.06 -0.20
C PHE A 143 4.35 6.19 -0.43
N TYR A 144 3.51 5.91 0.57
CA TYR A 144 2.06 6.06 0.45
C TYR A 144 1.65 7.50 0.12
N GLN A 145 2.22 8.49 0.81
CA GLN A 145 1.91 9.89 0.55
C GLN A 145 2.40 10.31 -0.84
N PHE A 146 3.63 9.92 -1.19
CA PHE A 146 4.20 10.15 -2.51
C PHE A 146 3.32 9.54 -3.63
N ALA A 147 2.99 8.25 -3.52
CA ALA A 147 2.17 7.54 -4.50
C ALA A 147 0.80 8.21 -4.63
N ARG A 148 0.17 8.59 -3.51
CA ARG A 148 -1.10 9.29 -3.51
C ARG A 148 -1.02 10.62 -4.26
N GLU A 149 0.00 11.44 -4.02
CA GLU A 149 0.17 12.72 -4.72
C GLU A 149 0.47 12.52 -6.20
N TYR A 150 1.38 11.61 -6.53
CA TYR A 150 1.74 11.26 -7.91
C TYR A 150 0.53 10.79 -8.70
N PHE A 151 -0.18 9.76 -8.22
CA PHE A 151 -1.35 9.21 -8.89
C PHE A 151 -2.54 10.17 -8.89
N SER A 152 -2.68 11.04 -7.87
CA SER A 152 -3.69 12.10 -7.90
C SER A 152 -3.41 13.13 -8.98
N SER A 153 -2.15 13.50 -9.18
CA SER A 153 -1.73 14.38 -10.26
C SER A 153 -1.98 13.72 -11.61
N LEU A 154 -1.56 12.46 -11.77
CA LEU A 154 -1.76 11.67 -12.98
C LEU A 154 -3.25 11.52 -13.33
N CYS A 155 -4.09 11.19 -12.35
CA CYS A 155 -5.53 11.08 -12.53
C CYS A 155 -6.16 12.37 -13.05
N ARG A 156 -5.69 13.54 -12.58
CA ARG A 156 -6.17 14.85 -13.06
C ARG A 156 -5.78 15.09 -14.52
N VAL A 157 -4.54 14.77 -14.88
CA VAL A 157 -4.06 14.90 -16.27
C VAL A 157 -4.87 14.01 -17.21
N LEU A 158 -5.03 12.73 -16.85
CA LEU A 158 -5.80 11.76 -17.64
C LEU A 158 -7.28 12.18 -17.81
N THR A 159 -7.89 12.71 -16.75
CA THR A 159 -9.29 13.19 -16.81
C THR A 159 -9.46 14.42 -17.70
N MET A 160 -8.46 15.33 -17.69
CA MET A 160 -8.46 16.51 -18.56
C MET A 160 -8.28 16.16 -20.03
N ASP A 161 -7.40 15.21 -20.32
CA ASP A 161 -7.11 14.75 -21.69
C ASP A 161 -8.36 14.14 -22.35
N ILE A 162 -9.10 13.29 -21.61
CA ILE A 162 -10.34 12.68 -22.09
C ILE A 162 -11.44 13.73 -22.37
N SER A 163 -11.50 14.80 -21.58
CA SER A 163 -12.49 15.87 -21.74
C SER A 163 -12.25 16.73 -22.98
N LEU A 164 -11.00 16.82 -23.44
CA LEU A 164 -10.62 17.51 -24.67
C LEU A 164 -11.02 16.70 -25.92
N ILE A 165 -10.83 15.38 -25.88
CA ILE A 165 -11.15 14.48 -27.00
C ILE A 165 -12.66 14.35 -27.25
N GLN A 166 -13.50 14.51 -26.22
CA GLN A 166 -14.97 14.40 -26.36
C GLN A 166 -15.67 15.69 -26.88
N ASN A 167 -14.94 16.80 -27.05
CA ASN A 167 -15.50 18.07 -27.53
C ASN A 167 -15.15 18.40 -29.00
N GLU A 168 -14.55 17.47 -29.75
CA GLU A 168 -14.38 17.58 -31.21
C GLU A 168 -15.52 16.96 -32.02
#